data_AF-A0A6J8DSK6-F1
#
_entry.id   AF-A0A6J8DSK6-F1
#
_cell.length_a   1.000
_cell.length_b   1.000
_cell.length_c   1.000
_cell.angle_alpha   90.00
_cell.angle_beta   90.00
_cell.angle_gamma   90.00
#
_symmetry.space_group_name_H-M   'P 1'
#
loop_
_entity.id
_entity.type
_entity.pdbx_description
1 polymer ?
#
loop_
_entity_poly.entity_id
_entity_poly.type
_entity_poly.pdbx_seq_one_letter_code
_entity_poly.pdbx_strand_id
1 'polypeptide(L)'
;MSRNMLILIAASDHWDFRIQLTNEAILELNFWKNNCRPLPRKSLFPVSFLPDRIVFTDASGFASAGFAVQTSNKIVHKMWTPDEAKKSSTFRELSAVFITLFSLLPDFQNRLVKIYTDNQNVVKIVQAGSMRSELQEIALKIFNLCILNCISLQVEWVPRELNTTADFYSKLFDFNDWYVNDVYFKYFNSLWGPFDCDVFADYNNHKLTIFFSAYWCPDTSGVDAFGFSWNTYNCWLVPPVHLVGRALNHMLICKGKGTIVVPKWTSSCFWPILWSSSNNQYKSFVKDFVEYVKPSGFFCQGSDKNSIFIHSPLTFNVLFRFKHSHWESLKQFSNPDLKALTVSLCSVVTASKSENTLKKYKGYFKRFKYWCLKYNLPFLPTTVCTVAIYLNYLIQSGVSTAVLNAAYYSIKWEHDLNLYDSILNDKLLEMVLEGGIRLLSKPLKRKEPITPTILKSIIAKFDKNDNLPGLRICAMMLLGFSGFLRYDELAHIRSSDLTFNDSHLQINIQKSKTDRYRQGNTFNF
;
A
#
# COMPACT_ATOMS: atom_id res chain seq x y z
N MET A 1 1.72 13.08 40.91
CA MET A 1 0.61 14.02 40.64
C MET A 1 0.47 15.14 41.69
N SER A 2 1.48 15.35 42.54
CA SER A 2 1.48 16.40 43.58
C SER A 2 2.88 17.00 43.71
N ARG A 3 3.63 17.05 42.61
CA ARG A 3 5.07 17.26 42.64
C ARG A 3 5.40 18.72 42.95
N ASN A 4 4.65 19.68 42.41
CA ASN A 4 4.85 21.10 42.72
C ASN A 4 4.47 21.41 44.18
N MET A 5 3.38 20.80 44.67
CA MET A 5 3.04 20.87 46.09
C MET A 5 4.14 20.25 46.98
N LEU A 6 4.68 19.08 46.61
CA LEU A 6 5.75 18.43 47.37
C LEU A 6 7.06 19.24 47.37
N ILE A 7 7.38 19.93 46.27
CA ILE A 7 8.54 20.84 46.22
C ILE A 7 8.34 22.03 47.17
N LEU A 8 7.15 22.63 47.17
CA LEU A 8 6.83 23.73 48.07
C LEU A 8 6.85 23.30 49.55
N ILE A 9 6.32 22.10 49.85
CA ILE A 9 6.37 21.52 51.19
C ILE A 9 7.83 21.20 51.59
N ALA A 10 8.63 20.63 50.69
CA ALA A 10 10.02 20.32 50.98
C ALA A 10 10.90 21.57 51.15
N ALA A 11 10.47 22.71 50.61
CA ALA A 11 11.12 24.01 50.81
C ALA A 11 10.69 24.73 52.09
N SER A 12 9.83 24.12 52.91
CA SER A 12 9.39 24.71 54.19
C SER A 12 10.32 24.33 55.34
N ASP A 13 10.66 25.32 56.18
CA ASP A 13 11.59 25.13 57.29
C ASP A 13 10.96 24.39 58.48
N HIS A 14 9.65 24.49 58.65
CA HIS A 14 8.89 23.83 59.71
C HIS A 14 7.39 23.69 59.35
N TRP A 15 6.67 22.88 60.11
CA TRP A 15 5.29 22.48 59.78
C TRP A 15 4.30 23.65 59.66
N ASP A 16 4.44 24.68 60.49
CA ASP A 16 3.57 25.87 60.48
C ASP A 16 4.03 26.99 59.52
N PHE A 17 5.04 26.73 58.69
CA PHE A 17 5.58 27.73 57.79
C PHE A 17 4.58 28.07 56.68
N ARG A 18 4.26 29.36 56.52
CA ARG A 18 3.32 29.81 55.49
C ARG A 18 4.01 29.88 54.14
N ILE A 19 3.71 28.92 53.28
CA ILE A 19 4.25 28.87 51.92
C ILE A 19 3.35 29.65 50.97
N GLN A 20 3.93 30.50 50.14
CA GLN A 20 3.22 31.14 49.04
C GLN A 20 3.06 30.14 47.89
N LEU A 21 1.81 29.84 47.51
CA LEU A 21 1.53 28.90 46.44
C LEU A 21 1.89 29.51 45.08
N THR A 22 2.65 28.77 44.29
CA THR A 22 2.85 29.09 42.87
C THR A 22 1.57 28.82 42.08
N ASN A 23 1.46 29.41 40.88
CA ASN A 23 0.31 29.17 40.01
C ASN A 23 0.16 27.68 39.68
N GLU A 24 1.27 26.96 39.48
CA GLU A 24 1.28 25.52 39.23
C GLU A 24 0.77 24.72 40.43
N ALA A 25 1.14 25.10 41.66
CA ALA A 25 0.66 24.46 42.87
C ALA A 25 -0.82 24.76 43.13
N ILE A 26 -1.30 25.97 42.80
CA ILE A 26 -2.72 26.31 42.84
C ILE A 26 -3.51 25.44 41.84
N LEU A 27 -2.97 25.22 40.63
CA LEU A 27 -3.58 24.32 39.65
C LEU A 27 -3.63 22.86 40.15
N GLU A 28 -2.55 22.36 40.77
CA GLU A 28 -2.54 21.03 41.40
C GLU A 28 -3.57 20.94 42.54
N LEU A 29 -3.65 21.94 43.43
CA LEU A 29 -4.62 21.99 44.53
C LEU A 29 -6.06 22.00 44.02
N ASN A 30 -6.35 22.82 43.01
CA ASN A 30 -7.67 22.87 42.38
C ASN A 30 -8.00 21.55 41.69
N PHE A 31 -7.03 20.91 41.03
CA PHE A 31 -7.19 19.57 40.48
C PHE A 31 -7.62 18.58 41.57
N TRP A 32 -6.90 18.49 42.69
CA TRP A 32 -7.25 17.56 43.76
C TRP A 32 -8.58 17.91 44.43
N LYS A 33 -8.84 19.20 44.69
CA LYS A 33 -10.13 19.67 45.24
C LYS A 33 -11.32 19.20 44.40
N ASN A 34 -11.20 19.27 43.08
CA ASN A 34 -12.26 18.91 42.15
C ASN A 34 -12.34 17.39 41.90
N ASN A 35 -11.23 16.66 42.03
CA ASN A 35 -11.15 15.25 41.68
C ASN A 35 -11.13 14.28 42.87
N CYS A 36 -10.93 14.73 44.12
CA CYS A 36 -10.83 13.82 45.28
C CYS A 36 -12.13 13.07 45.64
N ARG A 37 -13.31 13.65 45.36
CA ARG A 37 -14.61 13.03 45.67
C ARG A 37 -15.07 11.94 44.69
N PRO A 38 -14.85 12.05 43.36
CA PRO A 38 -15.27 11.00 42.41
C PRO A 38 -14.30 9.81 42.27
N LEU A 39 -13.17 9.76 43.00
CA LEU A 39 -12.24 8.65 42.88
C LEU A 39 -12.87 7.36 43.43
N PRO A 40 -12.94 6.26 42.65
CA PRO A 40 -13.27 4.96 43.22
C PRO A 40 -12.28 4.67 44.36
N ARG A 41 -12.80 4.27 45.52
CA ARG A 41 -12.03 4.05 46.75
C ARG A 41 -10.90 3.06 46.48
N LYS A 42 -9.69 3.55 46.20
CA LYS A 42 -8.51 2.71 46.06
C LYS A 42 -8.16 2.18 47.45
N SER A 43 -8.05 0.86 47.59
CA SER A 43 -7.64 0.23 48.85
C SER A 43 -6.32 0.85 49.33
N LEU A 44 -6.26 1.21 50.62
CA LEU A 44 -5.03 1.69 51.27
C LEU A 44 -3.96 0.59 51.36
N PHE A 45 -4.38 -0.67 51.28
CA PHE A 45 -3.49 -1.82 51.27
C PHE A 45 -3.22 -2.24 49.82
N PRO A 46 -1.93 -2.49 49.44
CA PRO A 46 -1.60 -3.02 48.13
C PRO A 46 -2.27 -4.38 47.99
N VAL A 47 -3.24 -4.47 47.07
CA VAL A 47 -3.84 -5.75 46.75
C VAL A 47 -2.84 -6.47 45.86
N SER A 48 -2.27 -7.56 46.37
CA SER A 48 -1.29 -8.39 45.69
C SER A 48 -1.96 -9.17 44.56
N PHE A 49 -2.00 -8.60 43.37
CA PHE A 49 -2.41 -9.32 42.17
C PHE A 49 -1.17 -9.77 41.40
N LEU A 50 -1.19 -10.98 40.84
CA LEU A 50 -0.33 -11.32 39.72
C LEU A 50 -0.71 -10.41 38.54
N PRO A 51 0.24 -9.96 37.69
CA PRO A 51 -0.12 -9.18 36.52
C PRO A 51 -1.05 -9.98 35.62
N ASP A 52 -2.29 -9.53 35.52
CA ASP A 52 -3.28 -10.15 34.66
C ASP A 52 -2.92 -9.91 33.19
N ARG A 53 -2.34 -8.74 32.87
CA ARG A 53 -2.03 -8.34 31.50
C ARG A 53 -0.63 -7.74 31.39
N ILE A 54 0.23 -8.42 30.64
CA ILE A 54 1.58 -7.97 30.28
C ILE A 54 1.57 -7.35 28.88
N VAL A 55 2.16 -6.16 28.78
CA VAL A 55 2.21 -5.35 27.57
C VAL A 55 3.63 -4.81 27.37
N PHE A 56 4.09 -4.80 26.13
CA PHE A 56 5.34 -4.17 25.71
C PHE A 56 5.02 -2.96 24.84
N THR A 57 5.67 -1.83 25.07
CA THR A 57 5.46 -0.61 24.28
C THR A 57 6.78 -0.07 23.76
N ASP A 58 6.74 0.53 22.57
CA ASP A 58 7.89 1.17 21.94
C ASP A 58 7.44 2.29 21.00
N ALA A 59 8.33 3.26 20.76
CA ALA A 59 8.08 4.34 19.82
C ALA A 59 9.29 4.67 18.93
N SER A 60 9.09 4.52 17.63
CA SER A 60 10.04 4.99 16.63
C SER A 60 9.79 6.46 16.26
N GLY A 61 10.65 7.01 15.40
CA GLY A 61 10.46 8.36 14.83
C GLY A 61 9.21 8.52 13.97
N PHE A 62 8.54 7.42 13.62
CA PHE A 62 7.43 7.41 12.66
C PHE A 62 6.12 6.84 13.23
N ALA A 63 6.18 5.92 14.19
CA ALA A 63 4.99 5.31 14.79
C ALA A 63 5.22 4.87 16.25
N SER A 64 4.11 4.58 16.93
CA SER A 64 4.08 3.84 18.20
C SER A 64 3.60 2.42 17.98
N ALA A 65 4.01 1.54 18.88
CA ALA A 65 3.46 0.20 18.99
C ALA A 65 3.26 -0.23 20.44
N GLY A 66 2.27 -1.10 20.60
CA GLY A 66 1.99 -1.85 21.82
C GLY A 66 1.75 -3.32 21.49
N PHE A 67 2.30 -4.22 22.29
CA PHE A 67 2.13 -5.66 22.13
C PHE A 67 1.63 -6.27 23.44
N ALA A 68 0.36 -6.69 23.45
CA ALA A 68 -0.30 -7.25 24.63
C ALA A 68 -0.30 -8.79 24.59
N VAL A 69 0.65 -9.42 25.29
CA VAL A 69 0.90 -10.87 25.24
C VAL A 69 -0.32 -11.67 25.72
N GLN A 70 -0.88 -11.28 26.86
CA GLN A 70 -1.98 -12.00 27.52
C GLN A 70 -3.37 -11.56 27.04
N THR A 71 -3.44 -10.74 25.99
CA THR A 71 -4.68 -10.29 25.36
C THR A 71 -4.71 -10.79 23.93
N SER A 72 -4.64 -12.11 23.74
CA SER A 72 -4.63 -12.74 22.40
C SER A 72 -3.55 -12.16 21.46
N ASN A 73 -2.40 -11.76 22.00
CA ASN A 73 -1.32 -11.12 21.23
C ASN A 73 -1.78 -9.90 20.42
N LYS A 74 -2.74 -9.11 20.95
CA LYS A 74 -3.23 -7.90 20.29
C LYS A 74 -2.08 -6.91 20.09
N ILE A 75 -1.98 -6.42 18.86
CA ILE A 75 -0.99 -5.42 18.43
C ILE A 75 -1.70 -4.08 18.28
N VAL A 76 -1.20 -3.09 19.01
CA VAL A 76 -1.57 -1.69 18.88
C VAL A 76 -0.53 -1.01 17.99
N HIS A 77 -0.98 -0.21 17.03
CA HIS A 77 -0.10 0.60 16.19
C HIS A 77 -0.78 1.92 15.84
N LYS A 78 -0.01 3.00 15.88
CA LYS A 78 -0.44 4.32 15.41
C LYS A 78 0.73 5.07 14.80
N MET A 79 0.56 5.55 13.58
CA MET A 79 1.51 6.47 12.94
C MET A 79 1.42 7.86 13.57
N TRP A 80 2.58 8.53 13.65
CA TRP A 80 2.67 9.89 14.16
C TRP A 80 2.18 10.90 13.13
N THR A 81 1.44 11.90 13.59
CA THR A 81 1.24 13.11 12.80
C THR A 81 2.59 13.83 12.59
N PRO A 82 2.71 14.73 11.59
CA PRO A 82 3.95 15.46 11.35
C PRO A 82 4.46 16.27 12.56
N ASP A 83 3.57 16.65 13.46
CA ASP A 83 3.93 17.39 14.68
C ASP A 83 4.32 16.46 15.82
N GLU A 84 3.62 15.33 16.00
CA GLU A 84 3.99 14.29 16.96
C GLU A 84 5.37 13.69 16.64
N ALA A 85 5.68 13.45 15.36
CA ALA A 85 6.94 12.87 14.92
C ALA A 85 8.15 13.74 15.30
N LYS A 86 7.97 15.08 15.38
CA LYS A 86 9.01 16.03 15.76
C LYS A 86 9.23 16.11 17.28
N LYS A 87 8.32 15.56 18.08
CA LYS A 87 8.44 15.59 19.54
C LYS A 87 9.57 14.68 20.03
N SER A 88 9.99 14.93 21.26
CA SER A 88 11.09 14.20 21.91
C SER A 88 10.82 12.69 21.98
N SER A 89 11.89 11.87 22.02
CA SER A 89 11.76 10.41 22.18
C SER A 89 10.91 10.04 23.40
N THR A 90 11.15 10.68 24.55
CA THR A 90 10.35 10.47 25.78
C THR A 90 8.87 10.80 25.60
N PHE A 91 8.53 11.82 24.81
CA PHE A 91 7.14 12.14 24.48
C PHE A 91 6.50 10.99 23.67
N ARG A 92 7.20 10.51 22.64
CA ARG A 92 6.70 9.44 21.76
C ARG A 92 6.54 8.12 22.53
N GLU A 93 7.49 7.76 23.38
CA GLU A 93 7.44 6.58 24.25
C GLU A 93 6.30 6.67 25.27
N LEU A 94 6.15 7.81 25.96
CA LEU A 94 5.04 8.03 26.90
C LEU A 94 3.68 8.02 26.18
N SER A 95 3.63 8.52 24.95
CA SER A 95 2.43 8.45 24.10
C SER A 95 2.10 7.02 23.70
N ALA A 96 3.10 6.17 23.40
CA ALA A 96 2.88 4.77 23.09
C ALA A 96 2.20 4.02 24.25
N VAL A 97 2.59 4.34 25.50
CA VAL A 97 1.90 3.84 26.70
C VAL A 97 0.44 4.26 26.73
N PHE A 98 0.17 5.57 26.56
CA PHE A 98 -1.20 6.09 26.56
C PHE A 98 -2.05 5.47 25.46
N ILE A 99 -1.55 5.45 24.22
CA ILE A 99 -2.24 4.92 23.03
C ILE A 99 -2.57 3.44 23.24
N THR A 100 -1.63 2.66 23.80
CA THR A 100 -1.85 1.23 24.04
C THR A 100 -2.93 0.99 25.09
N LEU A 101 -2.89 1.73 26.21
CA LEU A 101 -3.90 1.64 27.25
C LEU A 101 -5.29 2.03 26.75
N PHE A 102 -5.36 3.09 25.95
CA PHE A 102 -6.63 3.59 25.42
C PHE A 102 -7.20 2.67 24.34
N SER A 103 -6.37 2.16 23.43
CA SER A 103 -6.81 1.27 22.34
C SER A 103 -7.33 -0.08 22.82
N LEU A 104 -6.81 -0.57 23.95
CA LEU A 104 -7.19 -1.86 24.55
C LEU A 104 -7.93 -1.69 25.88
N LEU A 105 -8.57 -0.54 26.08
CA LEU A 105 -9.26 -0.20 27.32
C LEU A 105 -10.22 -1.29 27.82
N PRO A 106 -11.07 -1.91 26.97
CA PRO A 106 -11.97 -2.98 27.41
C PRO A 106 -11.25 -4.22 27.96
N ASP A 107 -10.01 -4.48 27.52
CA ASP A 107 -9.22 -5.62 27.99
C ASP A 107 -8.48 -5.33 29.31
N PHE A 108 -8.34 -4.05 29.67
CA PHE A 108 -7.54 -3.58 30.80
C PHE A 108 -8.40 -3.08 31.97
N GLN A 109 -9.68 -2.76 31.74
CA GLN A 109 -10.58 -2.28 32.77
C GLN A 109 -10.63 -3.24 33.97
N ASN A 110 -10.59 -2.69 35.19
CA ASN A 110 -10.60 -3.42 36.45
C ASN A 110 -9.45 -4.42 36.65
N ARG A 111 -8.30 -4.26 35.98
CA ARG A 111 -7.16 -5.20 36.04
C ARG A 111 -5.85 -4.56 36.43
N LEU A 112 -4.90 -5.41 36.85
CA LEU A 112 -3.49 -5.06 36.96
C LEU A 112 -2.83 -5.17 35.57
N VAL A 113 -2.31 -4.05 35.06
CA VAL A 113 -1.61 -4.00 33.77
C VAL A 113 -0.14 -3.71 34.02
N LYS A 114 0.72 -4.60 33.54
CA LYS A 114 2.17 -4.45 33.59
C LYS A 114 2.70 -4.06 32.22
N ILE A 115 3.31 -2.89 32.12
CA ILE A 115 3.89 -2.33 30.90
C ILE A 115 5.41 -2.35 30.99
N TYR A 116 6.03 -2.89 29.95
CA TYR A 116 7.46 -2.87 29.73
C TYR A 116 7.82 -1.86 28.63
N THR A 117 8.78 -0.99 28.91
CA THR A 117 9.33 0.02 27.97
C THR A 117 10.86 0.05 28.10
N ASP A 118 11.55 0.37 27.02
CA ASP A 118 13.00 0.55 27.03
C ASP A 118 13.43 1.96 27.47
N ASN A 119 12.48 2.85 27.81
CA ASN A 119 12.73 4.23 28.21
C ASN A 119 12.54 4.45 29.73
N GLN A 120 13.66 4.57 30.46
CA GLN A 120 13.65 4.81 31.90
C GLN A 120 12.95 6.12 32.33
N ASN A 121 12.91 7.14 31.46
CA ASN A 121 12.21 8.37 31.78
C ASN A 121 10.70 8.16 31.85
N VAL A 122 10.14 7.29 31.00
CA VAL A 122 8.70 6.97 31.02
C VAL A 122 8.30 6.36 32.35
N VAL A 123 9.08 5.41 32.87
CA VAL A 123 8.86 4.79 34.18
C VAL A 123 8.76 5.86 35.28
N LYS A 124 9.74 6.77 35.33
CA LYS A 124 9.77 7.86 36.32
C LYS A 124 8.58 8.82 36.17
N ILE A 125 8.22 9.16 34.94
CA ILE A 125 7.13 10.11 34.65
C ILE A 125 5.77 9.52 35.02
N VAL A 126 5.52 8.24 34.72
CA VAL A 126 4.24 7.60 35.08
C VAL A 126 4.08 7.51 36.61
N GLN A 127 5.17 7.27 37.34
CA GLN A 127 5.15 7.20 38.81
C GLN A 127 5.04 8.57 39.50
N ALA A 128 5.84 9.55 39.06
CA ALA A 128 6.02 10.80 39.80
C ALA A 128 5.51 12.06 39.06
N GLY A 129 5.19 11.96 37.77
CA GLY A 129 4.93 13.11 36.90
C GLY A 129 6.19 13.76 36.33
N SER A 130 6.00 14.78 35.50
CA SER A 130 7.04 15.54 34.80
C SER A 130 6.92 17.04 35.09
N MET A 131 8.04 17.76 35.09
CA MET A 131 8.05 19.23 35.13
C MET A 131 7.81 19.86 33.74
N ARG A 132 8.01 19.09 32.67
CA ARG A 132 7.68 19.55 31.31
C ARG A 132 6.18 19.39 31.10
N SER A 133 5.50 20.51 30.82
CA SER A 133 4.04 20.58 30.63
C SER A 133 3.51 19.53 29.65
N GLU A 134 4.13 19.38 28.48
CA GLU A 134 3.69 18.42 27.45
C GLU A 134 3.72 16.96 27.93
N LEU A 135 4.77 16.58 28.68
CA LEU A 135 4.88 15.23 29.23
C LEU A 135 3.93 15.04 30.42
N GLN A 136 3.74 16.10 31.21
CA GLN A 136 2.83 16.09 32.34
C GLN A 136 1.38 15.94 31.90
N GLU A 137 1.00 16.53 30.77
CA GLU A 137 -0.33 16.39 30.18
C GLU A 137 -0.63 14.92 29.80
N ILE A 138 0.33 14.21 29.18
CA ILE A 138 0.16 12.79 28.85
C ILE A 138 0.15 11.93 30.11
N ALA A 139 1.00 12.22 31.09
CA ALA A 139 0.99 11.52 32.37
C ALA A 139 -0.37 11.67 33.09
N LEU A 140 -0.97 12.87 33.04
CA LEU A 140 -2.32 13.15 33.53
C LEU A 140 -3.38 12.35 32.76
N LYS A 141 -3.28 12.27 31.43
CA LYS A 141 -4.18 11.44 30.60
C LYS A 141 -4.11 9.96 30.98
N ILE A 142 -2.90 9.42 31.13
CA ILE A 142 -2.68 8.03 31.59
C ILE A 142 -3.29 7.81 32.98
N PHE A 143 -3.02 8.72 33.92
CA PHE A 143 -3.51 8.64 35.29
C PHE A 143 -5.05 8.65 35.34
N ASN A 144 -5.68 9.60 34.65
CA ASN A 144 -7.14 9.72 34.59
C ASN A 144 -7.76 8.49 33.93
N LEU A 145 -7.18 8.01 32.82
CA LEU A 145 -7.64 6.80 32.15
C LEU A 145 -7.61 5.60 33.10
N CYS A 146 -6.52 5.43 33.85
CA CYS A 146 -6.39 4.33 34.81
C CYS A 146 -7.41 4.44 35.94
N ILE A 147 -7.64 5.63 36.48
CA ILE A 147 -8.57 5.82 37.59
C ILE A 147 -10.02 5.58 37.18
N LEU A 148 -10.45 6.20 36.08
CA LEU A 148 -11.83 6.11 35.60
C LEU A 148 -12.21 4.66 35.24
N ASN A 149 -11.22 3.83 34.92
CA ASN A 149 -11.40 2.45 34.48
C ASN A 149 -10.86 1.42 35.49
N CYS A 150 -10.54 1.84 36.72
CA CYS A 150 -10.02 0.99 37.79
C CYS A 150 -8.81 0.12 37.37
N ILE A 151 -7.92 0.66 36.55
CA ILE A 151 -6.69 0.01 36.10
C ILE A 151 -5.59 0.26 37.13
N SER A 152 -4.97 -0.81 37.61
CA SER A 152 -3.74 -0.72 38.41
C SER A 152 -2.53 -0.86 37.49
N LEU A 153 -1.89 0.26 37.17
CA LEU A 153 -0.78 0.31 36.22
C LEU A 153 0.58 0.14 36.92
N GLN A 154 1.37 -0.81 36.45
CA GLN A 154 2.78 -0.99 36.80
C GLN A 154 3.63 -0.80 35.54
N VAL A 155 4.62 0.08 35.59
CA VAL A 155 5.53 0.31 34.45
C VAL A 155 6.94 -0.02 34.89
N GLU A 156 7.62 -0.88 34.13
CA GLU A 156 8.99 -1.32 34.38
C GLU A 156 9.86 -1.11 33.15
N TRP A 157 11.13 -0.79 33.40
CA TRP A 157 12.13 -0.69 32.35
C TRP A 157 12.64 -2.08 31.98
N VAL A 158 12.81 -2.33 30.67
CA VAL A 158 13.48 -3.54 30.16
C VAL A 158 14.59 -3.17 29.18
N PRO A 159 15.66 -3.98 29.07
CA PRO A 159 16.64 -3.85 28.01
C PRO A 159 15.99 -3.94 26.63
N ARG A 160 16.53 -3.20 25.66
CA ARG A 160 15.98 -3.13 24.30
C ARG A 160 15.98 -4.48 23.60
N GLU A 161 16.93 -5.35 23.93
CA GLU A 161 17.07 -6.71 23.43
C GLU A 161 15.88 -7.60 23.83
N LEU A 162 15.14 -7.22 24.88
CA LEU A 162 13.94 -7.91 25.36
C LEU A 162 12.65 -7.26 24.84
N ASN A 163 12.72 -6.08 24.21
CA ASN A 163 11.57 -5.33 23.67
C ASN A 163 11.43 -5.45 22.13
N THR A 164 11.90 -6.55 21.55
CA THR A 164 12.04 -6.70 20.09
C THR A 164 10.73 -6.64 19.31
N THR A 165 9.63 -7.14 19.89
CA THR A 165 8.34 -7.19 19.20
C THR A 165 7.73 -5.79 19.08
N ALA A 166 7.68 -5.03 20.19
CA ALA A 166 7.19 -3.66 20.14
C ALA A 166 8.10 -2.77 19.27
N ASP A 167 9.42 -2.93 19.35
CA ASP A 167 10.39 -2.20 18.49
C ASP A 167 10.22 -2.53 16.99
N PHE A 168 9.91 -3.79 16.64
CA PHE A 168 9.61 -4.15 15.26
C PHE A 168 8.34 -3.44 14.76
N TYR A 169 7.24 -3.50 15.53
CA TYR A 169 5.98 -2.89 15.14
C TYR A 169 6.04 -1.36 15.13
N SER A 170 6.79 -0.73 16.04
CA SER A 170 6.95 0.73 16.08
C SER A 170 7.68 1.26 14.83
N LYS A 171 8.47 0.40 14.18
CA LYS A 171 9.19 0.70 12.92
C LYS A 171 8.40 0.33 11.67
N LEU A 172 7.23 -0.28 11.78
CA LEU A 172 6.36 -0.51 10.64
C LEU A 172 5.84 0.81 10.10
N PHE A 173 5.98 0.96 8.79
CA PHE A 173 5.60 2.14 8.06
C PHE A 173 4.64 1.75 6.94
N ASP A 174 3.43 2.32 6.94
CA ASP A 174 2.43 2.01 5.93
C ASP A 174 2.63 2.86 4.67
N PHE A 175 3.29 2.27 3.68
CA PHE A 175 3.51 2.90 2.36
C PHE A 175 2.24 2.99 1.51
N ASN A 176 1.14 2.35 1.94
CA ASN A 176 -0.14 2.34 1.23
C ASN A 176 -1.22 3.12 1.98
N ASP A 177 -0.85 3.94 2.97
CA ASP A 177 -1.77 4.85 3.67
C ASP A 177 -2.14 6.02 2.73
N TRP A 178 -3.30 5.90 2.10
CA TRP A 178 -3.91 6.95 1.29
C TRP A 178 -5.38 7.06 1.66
N TYR A 179 -5.89 8.29 1.67
CA TYR A 179 -7.29 8.55 1.97
C TYR A 179 -7.85 9.63 1.07
N VAL A 180 -9.17 9.71 1.03
CA VAL A 180 -9.89 10.72 0.27
C VAL A 180 -10.01 11.99 1.11
N ASN A 181 -9.77 13.14 0.47
CA ASN A 181 -9.93 14.44 1.09
C ASN A 181 -11.37 14.67 1.59
N ASP A 182 -11.52 15.33 2.74
CA ASP A 182 -12.82 15.52 3.42
C ASP A 182 -13.88 16.21 2.56
N VAL A 183 -13.48 17.12 1.66
CA VAL A 183 -14.41 17.79 0.74
C VAL A 183 -15.08 16.77 -0.18
N TYR A 184 -14.29 15.83 -0.69
CA TYR A 184 -14.78 14.79 -1.59
C TYR A 184 -15.53 13.70 -0.83
N PHE A 185 -15.08 13.33 0.37
CA PHE A 185 -15.85 12.46 1.24
C PHE A 185 -17.25 13.03 1.50
N LYS A 186 -17.36 14.31 1.87
CA LYS A 186 -18.65 14.99 2.08
C LYS A 186 -19.52 14.98 0.82
N TYR A 187 -18.94 15.21 -0.36
CA TYR A 187 -19.64 15.13 -1.64
C TYR A 187 -20.22 13.73 -1.89
N PHE A 188 -19.43 12.66 -1.72
CA PHE A 188 -19.94 11.30 -1.91
C PHE A 188 -20.94 10.89 -0.83
N ASN A 189 -20.76 11.38 0.39
CA ASN A 189 -21.73 11.17 1.46
C ASN A 189 -23.07 11.85 1.14
N SER A 190 -23.09 12.97 0.41
CA SER A 190 -24.34 13.58 -0.07
C SER A 190 -24.99 12.84 -1.24
N LEU A 191 -24.21 12.10 -2.04
CA LEU A 191 -24.71 11.35 -3.19
C LEU A 191 -25.22 9.95 -2.81
N TRP A 192 -24.41 9.21 -2.06
CA TRP A 192 -24.60 7.78 -1.80
C TRP A 192 -24.62 7.42 -0.31
N GLY A 193 -24.44 8.42 0.55
CA GLY A 193 -24.57 8.27 1.99
C GLY A 193 -26.03 8.33 2.47
N PRO A 194 -26.25 8.52 3.78
CA PRO A 194 -25.20 8.60 4.80
C PRO A 194 -24.41 7.29 4.88
N PHE A 195 -23.09 7.40 5.02
CA PHE A 195 -22.22 6.25 5.27
C PHE A 195 -22.18 5.97 6.78
N ASP A 196 -22.23 4.69 7.13
CA ASP A 196 -22.31 4.25 8.52
C ASP A 196 -20.95 3.82 9.07
N CYS A 197 -20.06 3.33 8.20
CA CYS A 197 -18.80 2.72 8.59
C CYS A 197 -17.66 3.02 7.61
N ASP A 198 -16.49 3.39 8.12
CA ASP A 198 -15.26 3.60 7.36
C ASP A 198 -14.36 2.36 7.42
N VAL A 199 -14.14 1.74 6.27
CA VAL A 199 -13.44 0.47 6.15
C VAL A 199 -12.07 0.72 5.54
N PHE A 200 -11.03 0.20 6.19
CA PHE A 200 -9.61 0.41 5.87
C PHE A 200 -9.03 1.76 6.29
N ALA A 201 -9.64 2.41 7.29
CA ALA A 201 -9.13 3.63 7.88
C ALA A 201 -8.16 3.37 9.05
N ASP A 202 -7.44 4.40 9.43
CA ASP A 202 -6.65 4.46 10.65
C ASP A 202 -7.13 5.61 11.56
N TYR A 203 -6.48 5.75 12.73
CA TYR A 203 -6.83 6.82 13.68
C TYR A 203 -6.67 8.24 13.12
N ASN A 204 -5.76 8.46 12.17
CA ASN A 204 -5.50 9.81 11.65
C ASN A 204 -6.40 10.16 10.45
N ASN A 205 -6.91 9.16 9.73
CA ASN A 205 -7.55 9.34 8.43
C ASN A 205 -9.05 8.99 8.40
N HIS A 206 -9.59 8.37 9.46
CA HIS A 206 -10.99 7.95 9.51
C HIS A 206 -11.96 9.12 9.28
N LYS A 207 -13.04 8.83 8.55
CA LYS A 207 -14.11 9.78 8.19
C LYS A 207 -15.37 9.62 9.02
N LEU A 208 -15.50 8.48 9.71
CA LEU A 208 -16.67 8.07 10.47
C LEU A 208 -16.26 7.58 11.85
N THR A 209 -17.20 7.59 12.79
CA THR A 209 -16.97 7.14 14.16
C THR A 209 -16.81 5.62 14.26
N ILE A 210 -17.54 4.88 13.43
CA ILE A 210 -17.36 3.44 13.28
C ILE A 210 -16.34 3.21 12.17
N PHE A 211 -15.16 2.72 12.52
CA PHE A 211 -14.13 2.40 11.55
C PHE A 211 -13.34 1.14 11.89
N PHE A 212 -12.80 0.48 10.86
CA PHE A 212 -11.98 -0.71 10.99
C PHE A 212 -10.57 -0.49 10.48
N SER A 213 -9.58 -0.80 11.32
CA SER A 213 -8.16 -0.55 11.09
C SER A 213 -7.35 -1.85 10.92
N ALA A 214 -6.13 -1.72 10.39
CA ALA A 214 -5.23 -2.87 10.24
C ALA A 214 -4.73 -3.41 11.60
N TYR A 215 -4.53 -2.51 12.56
CA TYR A 215 -4.07 -2.78 13.92
C TYR A 215 -4.96 -2.07 14.93
N TRP A 216 -4.89 -2.47 16.21
CA TRP A 216 -5.63 -1.77 17.24
C TRP A 216 -5.11 -0.35 17.34
N CYS A 217 -6.01 0.61 17.35
CA CYS A 217 -5.70 2.01 17.57
C CYS A 217 -6.84 2.65 18.38
N PRO A 218 -6.66 3.87 18.89
CA PRO A 218 -7.72 4.56 19.61
C PRO A 218 -9.01 4.57 18.80
N ASP A 219 -10.14 4.34 19.46
CA ASP A 219 -11.51 4.40 18.92
C ASP A 219 -11.84 3.44 17.77
N THR A 220 -10.93 2.52 17.38
CA THR A 220 -11.24 1.53 16.34
C THR A 220 -12.37 0.61 16.77
N SER A 221 -13.31 0.34 15.87
CA SER A 221 -14.41 -0.60 16.10
C SER A 221 -13.98 -2.05 15.91
N GLY A 222 -12.81 -2.29 15.33
CA GLY A 222 -12.22 -3.62 15.19
C GLY A 222 -11.00 -3.64 14.28
N VAL A 223 -10.25 -4.73 14.38
CA VAL A 223 -9.06 -4.99 13.55
C VAL A 223 -9.33 -6.10 12.56
N ASP A 224 -8.67 -6.02 11.41
CA ASP A 224 -8.96 -6.86 10.23
C ASP A 224 -10.41 -6.68 9.75
N ALA A 225 -10.61 -5.69 8.88
CA ALA A 225 -11.90 -5.39 8.29
C ALA A 225 -12.59 -6.61 7.63
N PHE A 226 -11.83 -7.62 7.20
CA PHE A 226 -12.37 -8.83 6.58
C PHE A 226 -12.93 -9.84 7.60
N GLY A 227 -12.65 -9.67 8.89
CA GLY A 227 -13.22 -10.48 9.96
C GLY A 227 -14.69 -10.18 10.26
N PHE A 228 -15.23 -9.09 9.70
CA PHE A 228 -16.58 -8.59 10.00
C PHE A 228 -17.49 -8.66 8.79
N SER A 229 -18.79 -8.87 9.05
CA SER A 229 -19.83 -8.75 8.02
C SER A 229 -20.13 -7.29 7.73
N TRP A 230 -20.16 -6.92 6.44
CA TRP A 230 -20.48 -5.56 5.99
C TRP A 230 -21.96 -5.38 5.57
N ASN A 231 -22.82 -6.36 5.88
CA ASN A 231 -24.21 -6.38 5.43
C ASN A 231 -25.13 -5.38 6.14
N THR A 232 -24.78 -4.98 7.37
CA THR A 232 -25.58 -4.08 8.21
C THR A 232 -25.25 -2.60 8.01
N TYR A 233 -24.22 -2.28 7.23
CA TYR A 233 -23.70 -0.92 7.07
C TYR A 233 -23.73 -0.47 5.61
N ASN A 234 -23.89 0.82 5.40
CA ASN A 234 -23.48 1.50 4.17
C ASN A 234 -22.01 1.90 4.29
N CYS A 235 -21.12 1.05 3.81
CA CYS A 235 -19.68 1.21 4.01
C CYS A 235 -19.05 2.26 3.08
N TRP A 236 -18.14 3.06 3.61
CA TRP A 236 -17.15 3.83 2.88
C TRP A 236 -15.85 3.01 2.84
N LEU A 237 -15.32 2.68 1.66
CA LEU A 237 -14.16 1.80 1.54
C LEU A 237 -13.05 2.46 0.74
N VAL A 238 -11.88 2.58 1.37
CA VAL A 238 -10.65 3.09 0.76
C VAL A 238 -9.52 2.08 0.94
N PRO A 239 -9.62 0.87 0.35
CA PRO A 239 -8.63 -0.18 0.60
C PRO A 239 -7.29 0.15 -0.06
N PRO A 240 -6.16 -0.31 0.52
CA PRO A 240 -4.90 -0.44 -0.21
C PRO A 240 -5.13 -1.15 -1.56
N VAL A 241 -4.46 -0.68 -2.62
CA VAL A 241 -4.76 -1.13 -4.01
C VAL A 241 -4.66 -2.64 -4.18
N HIS A 242 -3.73 -3.28 -3.46
CA HIS A 242 -3.54 -4.74 -3.48
C HIS A 242 -4.67 -5.52 -2.80
N LEU A 243 -5.48 -4.88 -1.95
CA LEU A 243 -6.63 -5.47 -1.26
C LEU A 243 -7.97 -5.23 -1.96
N VAL A 244 -8.03 -4.38 -2.99
CA VAL A 244 -9.28 -4.04 -3.70
C VAL A 244 -10.04 -5.29 -4.15
N GLY A 245 -9.35 -6.26 -4.76
CA GLY A 245 -9.99 -7.50 -5.22
C GLY A 245 -10.59 -8.32 -4.07
N ARG A 246 -9.89 -8.39 -2.93
CA ARG A 246 -10.38 -9.07 -1.72
C ARG A 246 -11.58 -8.32 -1.13
N ALA A 247 -11.54 -6.99 -1.09
CA ALA A 247 -12.63 -6.14 -0.61
C ALA A 247 -13.91 -6.33 -1.44
N LEU A 248 -13.80 -6.34 -2.77
CA LEU A 248 -14.95 -6.58 -3.64
C LEU A 248 -15.57 -7.97 -3.42
N ASN A 249 -14.73 -9.01 -3.35
CA ASN A 249 -15.22 -10.36 -3.10
C ASN A 249 -15.88 -10.49 -1.73
N HIS A 250 -15.30 -9.87 -0.69
CA HIS A 250 -15.87 -9.88 0.65
C HIS A 250 -17.22 -9.16 0.69
N MET A 251 -17.34 -8.00 0.03
CA MET A 251 -18.62 -7.29 -0.11
C MET A 251 -19.69 -8.15 -0.80
N LEU A 252 -19.33 -8.89 -1.86
CA LEU A 252 -20.25 -9.81 -2.54
C LEU A 252 -20.68 -10.98 -1.65
N ILE A 253 -19.74 -11.59 -0.92
CA ILE A 253 -20.01 -12.72 -0.01
C ILE A 253 -20.92 -12.28 1.14
N CYS A 254 -20.60 -11.15 1.78
CA CYS A 254 -21.40 -10.61 2.86
C CYS A 254 -22.73 -10.00 2.37
N LYS A 255 -22.91 -9.79 1.06
CA LYS A 255 -24.03 -9.00 0.51
C LYS A 255 -24.06 -7.57 1.10
N GLY A 256 -22.88 -6.99 1.29
CA GLY A 256 -22.70 -5.63 1.81
C GLY A 256 -23.10 -4.55 0.81
N LYS A 257 -23.46 -3.38 1.34
CA LYS A 257 -23.70 -2.16 0.56
C LYS A 257 -22.59 -1.16 0.89
N GLY A 258 -22.09 -0.44 -0.12
CA GLY A 258 -21.13 0.63 0.15
C GLY A 258 -20.58 1.29 -1.10
N THR A 259 -19.78 2.31 -0.86
CA THR A 259 -19.00 3.03 -1.87
C THR A 259 -17.53 2.64 -1.73
N ILE A 260 -16.96 2.05 -2.78
CA ILE A 260 -15.55 1.71 -2.83
C ILE A 260 -14.79 2.67 -3.75
N VAL A 261 -13.70 3.24 -3.24
CA VAL A 261 -12.79 4.08 -4.01
C VAL A 261 -11.69 3.19 -4.58
N VAL A 262 -11.61 3.11 -5.91
CA VAL A 262 -10.61 2.28 -6.61
C VAL A 262 -9.92 3.08 -7.70
N PRO A 263 -8.62 2.83 -7.97
CA PRO A 263 -7.97 3.40 -9.12
C PRO A 263 -8.55 2.78 -10.40
N LYS A 264 -8.79 3.61 -11.43
CA LYS A 264 -9.16 3.11 -12.77
C LYS A 264 -7.95 2.41 -13.40
N TRP A 265 -7.82 1.12 -13.12
CA TRP A 265 -6.69 0.30 -13.54
C TRP A 265 -7.18 -0.93 -14.29
N THR A 266 -7.46 -0.77 -15.58
CA THR A 266 -8.09 -1.82 -16.42
C THR A 266 -7.26 -3.10 -16.57
N SER A 267 -5.94 -3.02 -16.37
CA SER A 267 -5.05 -4.19 -16.39
C SER A 267 -4.85 -4.84 -15.02
N SER A 268 -5.49 -4.34 -13.96
CA SER A 268 -5.40 -4.92 -12.63
C SER A 268 -6.27 -6.17 -12.51
N CYS A 269 -5.86 -7.11 -11.67
CA CYS A 269 -6.60 -8.36 -11.42
C CYS A 269 -7.99 -8.14 -10.80
N PHE A 270 -8.22 -7.01 -10.11
CA PHE A 270 -9.53 -6.69 -9.54
C PHE A 270 -10.50 -6.12 -10.58
N TRP A 271 -10.01 -5.60 -11.71
CA TRP A 271 -10.86 -4.88 -12.68
C TRP A 271 -11.97 -5.75 -13.29
N PRO A 272 -11.72 -7.02 -13.68
CA PRO A 272 -12.77 -7.91 -14.19
C PRO A 272 -13.88 -8.23 -13.17
N ILE A 273 -13.64 -8.00 -11.87
CA ILE A 273 -14.67 -8.15 -10.83
C ILE A 273 -15.70 -7.03 -10.96
N LEU A 274 -15.26 -5.79 -11.22
CA LEU A 274 -16.13 -4.61 -11.37
C LEU A 274 -16.71 -4.49 -12.77
N TRP A 275 -15.97 -4.89 -13.79
CA TRP A 275 -16.27 -4.60 -15.19
C TRP A 275 -16.44 -5.87 -16.01
N SER A 276 -17.55 -5.96 -16.75
CA SER A 276 -17.75 -7.06 -17.71
C SER A 276 -17.24 -6.64 -19.08
N SER A 277 -16.09 -7.18 -19.51
CA SER A 277 -15.58 -6.96 -20.86
C SER A 277 -16.55 -7.44 -21.96
N SER A 278 -17.36 -8.46 -21.65
CA SER A 278 -18.36 -9.01 -22.58
C SER A 278 -19.49 -8.02 -22.92
N ASN A 279 -19.90 -7.22 -21.93
CA ASN A 279 -21.08 -6.35 -22.05
C ASN A 279 -20.67 -4.87 -22.00
N ASN A 280 -19.36 -4.59 -21.93
CA ASN A 280 -18.77 -3.26 -21.83
C ASN A 280 -19.48 -2.34 -20.81
N GLN A 281 -19.81 -2.91 -19.66
CA GLN A 281 -20.54 -2.24 -18.58
C GLN A 281 -20.03 -2.74 -17.22
N TYR A 282 -20.28 -1.96 -16.18
CA TYR A 282 -20.09 -2.42 -14.82
C TYR A 282 -21.00 -3.62 -14.53
N LYS A 283 -20.55 -4.51 -13.64
CA LYS A 283 -21.39 -5.63 -13.19
C LYS A 283 -22.66 -5.09 -12.54
N SER A 284 -23.74 -5.85 -12.60
CA SER A 284 -25.08 -5.47 -12.15
C SER A 284 -25.20 -5.08 -10.67
N PHE A 285 -24.21 -5.47 -9.85
CA PHE A 285 -24.12 -5.06 -8.45
C PHE A 285 -23.60 -3.63 -8.28
N VAL A 286 -22.93 -3.04 -9.27
CA VAL A 286 -22.55 -1.62 -9.29
C VAL A 286 -23.79 -0.81 -9.69
N LYS A 287 -24.29 0.02 -8.78
CA LYS A 287 -25.53 0.79 -8.98
C LYS A 287 -25.31 2.15 -9.59
N ASP A 288 -24.20 2.79 -9.25
CA ASP A 288 -23.82 4.12 -9.73
C ASP A 288 -22.29 4.27 -9.65
N PHE A 289 -21.73 5.23 -10.36
CA PHE A 289 -20.29 5.51 -10.34
C PHE A 289 -19.98 6.96 -10.74
N VAL A 290 -18.87 7.48 -10.19
CA VAL A 290 -18.28 8.76 -10.59
C VAL A 290 -16.84 8.50 -10.99
N GLU A 291 -16.46 8.96 -12.18
CA GLU A 291 -15.09 8.86 -12.68
C GLU A 291 -14.39 10.22 -12.67
N TYR A 292 -13.27 10.33 -11.94
CA TYR A 292 -12.45 11.54 -11.90
C TYR A 292 -11.24 11.42 -12.84
N VAL A 293 -11.11 12.35 -13.79
CA VAL A 293 -10.07 12.32 -14.84
C VAL A 293 -8.79 13.07 -14.45
N LYS A 294 -8.82 13.91 -13.41
CA LYS A 294 -7.65 14.63 -12.84
C LYS A 294 -7.83 14.86 -11.32
N PRO A 295 -7.28 13.99 -10.46
CA PRO A 295 -7.59 13.99 -9.03
C PRO A 295 -6.75 15.00 -8.22
N SER A 296 -6.39 16.17 -8.76
CA SER A 296 -5.62 17.15 -7.98
C SER A 296 -6.40 17.55 -6.72
N GLY A 297 -5.86 17.22 -5.54
CA GLY A 297 -6.52 17.45 -4.24
C GLY A 297 -7.55 16.41 -3.81
N PHE A 298 -7.78 15.34 -4.60
CA PHE A 298 -8.71 14.26 -4.26
C PHE A 298 -8.13 13.30 -3.23
N PHE A 299 -6.88 12.87 -3.44
CA PHE A 299 -6.15 12.03 -2.50
C PHE A 299 -5.33 12.91 -1.58
N CYS A 300 -5.40 12.62 -0.28
CA CYS A 300 -4.53 13.22 0.71
C CYS A 300 -3.39 12.26 1.09
N GLN A 301 -2.29 12.86 1.54
CA GLN A 301 -1.14 12.14 2.06
C GLN A 301 -1.51 11.47 3.38
N GLY A 302 -1.33 10.15 3.47
CA GLY A 302 -1.13 9.45 4.74
C GLY A 302 0.15 9.91 5.44
N SER A 303 0.67 9.14 6.38
CA SER A 303 1.88 9.57 7.11
C SER A 303 3.18 9.50 6.28
N ASP A 304 3.14 8.98 5.05
CA ASP A 304 4.30 8.83 4.16
C ASP A 304 4.59 10.03 3.26
N LYS A 305 5.79 10.63 3.43
CA LYS A 305 6.33 11.65 2.52
C LYS A 305 6.53 11.16 1.09
N ASN A 306 6.75 9.86 0.86
CA ASN A 306 7.10 9.23 -0.42
C ASN A 306 5.94 8.53 -1.15
N SER A 307 4.70 8.75 -0.71
CA SER A 307 3.52 8.09 -1.28
C SER A 307 3.46 8.24 -2.80
N ILE A 308 3.20 7.12 -3.49
CA ILE A 308 3.04 7.05 -4.95
C ILE A 308 1.94 7.97 -5.50
N PHE A 309 1.08 8.48 -4.63
CA PHE A 309 -0.01 9.39 -4.97
C PHE A 309 0.40 10.87 -5.03
N ILE A 310 1.65 11.23 -4.63
CA ILE A 310 2.10 12.64 -4.51
C ILE A 310 3.37 12.97 -5.33
N HIS A 311 4.41 12.12 -5.32
CA HIS A 311 5.70 12.43 -6.00
C HIS A 311 5.74 12.23 -7.50
N SER A 312 4.63 11.77 -8.03
CA SER A 312 4.27 12.11 -9.39
C SER A 312 2.87 12.69 -9.23
N PRO A 313 2.47 13.76 -9.95
CA PRO A 313 1.10 13.72 -10.38
C PRO A 313 0.97 12.32 -10.99
N LEU A 314 0.05 11.49 -10.50
CA LEU A 314 -0.54 10.51 -11.39
C LEU A 314 -1.12 11.36 -12.52
N THR A 315 -0.22 11.74 -13.44
CA THR A 315 -0.51 12.16 -14.78
C THR A 315 -1.04 10.87 -15.33
N PHE A 316 -2.33 10.68 -15.11
CA PHE A 316 -3.20 10.05 -16.06
C PHE A 316 -3.05 10.89 -17.33
N ASN A 317 -1.94 10.65 -18.02
CA ASN A 317 -1.90 10.81 -19.42
C ASN A 317 -2.93 9.79 -19.90
N VAL A 318 -4.16 10.27 -20.07
CA VAL A 318 -4.88 9.95 -21.27
C VAL A 318 -3.91 10.34 -22.39
N LEU A 319 -3.05 9.39 -22.76
CA LEU A 319 -2.70 9.22 -24.15
C LEU A 319 -4.07 9.14 -24.81
N PHE A 320 -4.54 10.27 -25.35
CA PHE A 320 -5.59 10.26 -26.33
C PHE A 320 -5.00 9.49 -27.51
N ARG A 321 -5.01 8.17 -27.38
CA ARG A 321 -4.50 7.25 -28.40
C ARG A 321 -5.41 7.25 -29.63
N PHE A 322 -6.59 7.85 -29.49
CA PHE A 322 -7.66 7.79 -30.48
C PHE A 322 -8.37 9.15 -30.59
N LYS A 323 -7.61 10.27 -30.56
CA LYS A 323 -8.20 11.61 -30.72
C LYS A 323 -8.40 12.05 -32.16
N HIS A 324 -7.90 11.26 -33.10
CA HIS A 324 -7.75 11.69 -34.48
C HIS A 324 -8.44 10.68 -35.40
N SER A 325 -8.83 11.17 -36.59
CA SER A 325 -9.36 10.40 -37.72
C SER A 325 -10.64 9.58 -37.41
N HIS A 326 -10.78 8.39 -38.00
CA HIS A 326 -11.99 7.55 -37.94
C HIS A 326 -12.45 7.20 -36.53
N TRP A 327 -11.57 7.28 -35.52
CA TRP A 327 -11.93 7.10 -34.11
C TRP A 327 -12.87 8.18 -33.59
N GLU A 328 -12.77 9.40 -34.10
CA GLU A 328 -13.76 10.45 -33.81
C GLU A 328 -15.06 10.21 -34.56
N SER A 329 -15.00 9.70 -35.79
CA SER A 329 -16.18 9.30 -36.56
C SER A 329 -16.97 8.18 -35.88
N LEU A 330 -16.33 7.32 -35.05
CA LEU A 330 -17.04 6.34 -34.23
C LEU A 330 -18.00 6.98 -33.21
N LYS A 331 -17.83 8.27 -32.89
CA LYS A 331 -18.75 9.02 -32.01
C LYS A 331 -20.09 9.31 -32.68
N GLN A 332 -20.20 9.17 -34.00
CA GLN A 332 -21.44 9.40 -34.75
C GLN A 332 -22.51 8.33 -34.48
N PHE A 333 -22.12 7.18 -33.94
CA PHE A 333 -23.05 6.09 -33.63
C PHE A 333 -23.72 6.34 -32.27
N SER A 334 -24.95 6.85 -32.31
CA SER A 334 -25.78 7.11 -31.12
C SER A 334 -26.51 5.87 -30.60
N ASN A 335 -26.65 4.83 -31.44
CA ASN A 335 -27.28 3.57 -31.05
C ASN A 335 -26.43 2.87 -29.95
N PRO A 336 -27.03 2.50 -28.79
CA PRO A 336 -26.30 1.91 -27.67
C PRO A 336 -25.52 0.64 -28.01
N ASP A 337 -26.06 -0.24 -28.86
CA ASP A 337 -25.44 -1.50 -29.25
C ASP A 337 -24.21 -1.26 -30.14
N LEU A 338 -24.34 -0.36 -31.12
CA LEU A 338 -23.21 0.05 -31.96
C LEU A 338 -22.14 0.78 -31.14
N LYS A 339 -22.53 1.59 -30.16
CA LYS A 339 -21.61 2.28 -29.26
C LYS A 339 -20.83 1.31 -28.34
N ALA A 340 -21.43 0.19 -27.96
CA ALA A 340 -20.71 -0.87 -27.25
C ALA A 340 -19.65 -1.54 -28.16
N LEU A 341 -19.97 -1.75 -29.44
CA LEU A 341 -19.03 -2.30 -30.43
C LEU A 341 -17.86 -1.36 -30.72
N THR A 342 -18.08 -0.03 -30.75
CA THR A 342 -16.99 0.95 -30.97
C THR A 342 -15.98 0.96 -29.81
N VAL A 343 -16.42 0.75 -28.57
CA VAL A 343 -15.52 0.64 -27.41
C VAL A 343 -14.73 -0.68 -27.43
N SER A 344 -15.37 -1.79 -27.82
CA SER A 344 -14.72 -3.08 -28.00
C SER A 344 -13.64 -3.03 -29.09
N LEU A 345 -13.89 -2.30 -30.19
CA LEU A 345 -12.98 -2.17 -31.33
C LEU A 345 -11.58 -1.66 -30.93
N CYS A 346 -11.49 -0.69 -30.02
CA CYS A 346 -10.21 -0.21 -29.48
C CYS A 346 -9.42 -1.33 -28.79
N SER A 347 -10.10 -2.19 -28.02
CA SER A 347 -9.46 -3.32 -27.34
C SER A 347 -8.97 -4.36 -28.34
N VAL A 348 -9.74 -4.64 -29.40
CA VAL A 348 -9.39 -5.54 -30.50
C VAL A 348 -8.16 -5.04 -31.27
N VAL A 349 -8.11 -3.75 -31.61
CA VAL A 349 -6.95 -3.15 -32.29
C VAL A 349 -5.70 -3.22 -31.43
N THR A 350 -5.80 -2.96 -30.12
CA THR A 350 -4.65 -3.11 -29.21
C THR A 350 -4.21 -4.56 -29.03
N ALA A 351 -5.13 -5.53 -29.08
CA ALA A 351 -4.84 -6.96 -28.98
C ALA A 351 -4.07 -7.53 -30.19
N SER A 352 -3.96 -6.76 -31.29
CA SER A 352 -3.14 -7.13 -32.45
C SER A 352 -1.65 -7.31 -32.12
N LYS A 353 -1.18 -6.74 -30.99
CA LYS A 353 0.18 -6.87 -30.45
C LYS A 353 0.16 -7.42 -29.03
N SER A 354 1.21 -8.14 -28.65
CA SER A 354 1.36 -8.64 -27.27
C SER A 354 1.48 -7.49 -26.27
N GLU A 355 1.02 -7.69 -25.04
CA GLU A 355 1.12 -6.68 -23.97
C GLU A 355 2.55 -6.20 -23.72
N ASN A 356 3.53 -7.11 -23.78
CA ASN A 356 4.94 -6.76 -23.63
C ASN A 356 5.43 -5.90 -24.80
N THR A 357 4.97 -6.16 -26.02
CA THR A 357 5.23 -5.30 -27.18
C THR A 357 4.59 -3.92 -27.01
N LEU A 358 3.35 -3.84 -26.51
CA LEU A 358 2.68 -2.56 -26.25
C LEU A 358 3.39 -1.75 -25.17
N LYS A 359 3.80 -2.37 -24.06
CA LYS A 359 4.59 -1.74 -22.99
C LYS A 359 5.91 -1.21 -23.55
N LYS A 360 6.60 -2.02 -24.37
CA LYS A 360 7.82 -1.63 -25.07
C LYS A 360 7.58 -0.39 -25.93
N TYR A 361 6.62 -0.44 -26.86
CA TYR A 361 6.33 0.67 -27.76
C TYR A 361 5.91 1.95 -27.03
N LYS A 362 5.06 1.87 -26.00
CA LYS A 362 4.72 3.03 -25.16
C LYS A 362 5.96 3.70 -24.56
N GLY A 363 6.91 2.89 -24.05
CA GLY A 363 8.15 3.39 -23.46
C GLY A 363 9.03 4.12 -24.48
N TYR A 364 9.23 3.54 -25.67
CA TYR A 364 10.05 4.17 -26.72
C TYR A 364 9.37 5.40 -27.33
N PHE A 365 8.06 5.38 -27.54
CA PHE A 365 7.33 6.54 -28.03
C PHE A 365 7.33 7.69 -27.02
N LYS A 366 7.25 7.40 -25.70
CA LYS A 366 7.39 8.44 -24.66
C LYS A 366 8.74 9.16 -24.75
N ARG A 367 9.82 8.43 -25.05
CA ARG A 367 11.17 9.02 -25.24
C ARG A 367 11.22 9.90 -26.49
N PHE A 368 10.63 9.44 -27.59
CA PHE A 368 10.49 10.25 -28.80
C PHE A 368 9.68 11.52 -28.54
N LYS A 369 8.50 11.41 -27.91
CA LYS A 369 7.66 12.55 -27.53
C LYS A 369 8.41 13.58 -26.68
N TYR A 370 9.16 13.12 -25.67
CA TYR A 370 9.96 14.02 -24.84
C TYR A 370 11.04 14.75 -25.66
N TRP A 371 11.71 14.03 -26.55
CA TRP A 371 12.70 14.61 -27.45
C TRP A 371 12.06 15.66 -28.38
N CYS A 372 10.91 15.37 -29.00
CA CYS A 372 10.19 16.34 -29.84
C CYS A 372 9.79 17.60 -29.06
N LEU A 373 9.24 17.43 -27.84
CA LEU A 373 8.83 18.56 -26.99
C LEU A 373 10.02 19.45 -26.62
N LYS A 374 11.20 18.86 -26.37
CA LYS A 374 12.43 19.61 -26.08
C LYS A 374 12.82 20.57 -27.21
N TYR A 375 12.54 20.20 -28.46
CA TYR A 375 12.89 20.99 -29.65
C TYR A 375 11.67 21.68 -30.29
N ASN A 376 10.54 21.76 -29.59
CA ASN A 376 9.28 22.33 -30.10
C ASN A 376 8.79 21.72 -31.43
N LEU A 377 9.04 20.42 -31.62
CA LEU A 377 8.61 19.67 -32.80
C LEU A 377 7.29 18.92 -32.53
N PRO A 378 6.41 18.78 -33.54
CA PRO A 378 5.21 17.97 -33.40
C PRO A 378 5.59 16.48 -33.29
N PHE A 379 5.17 15.85 -32.19
CA PHE A 379 5.38 14.42 -31.96
C PHE A 379 4.29 13.54 -32.59
N LEU A 380 3.10 14.11 -32.86
CA LEU A 380 1.98 13.42 -33.50
C LEU A 380 0.96 14.46 -34.07
N PRO A 381 0.63 14.44 -35.36
CA PRO A 381 1.36 13.74 -36.41
C PRO A 381 2.77 14.34 -36.55
N THR A 382 3.79 13.50 -36.70
CA THR A 382 5.17 13.96 -36.95
C THR A 382 5.50 14.01 -38.44
N THR A 383 6.72 14.38 -38.82
CA THR A 383 7.17 14.42 -40.23
C THR A 383 8.27 13.40 -40.51
N VAL A 384 8.46 13.02 -41.78
CA VAL A 384 9.57 12.14 -42.21
C VAL A 384 10.91 12.68 -41.69
N CYS A 385 11.17 13.97 -41.91
CA CYS A 385 12.40 14.64 -41.49
C CYS A 385 12.61 14.58 -39.97
N THR A 386 11.56 14.81 -39.18
CA THR A 386 11.64 14.73 -37.70
C THR A 386 12.04 13.33 -37.24
N VAL A 387 11.46 12.29 -37.82
CA VAL A 387 11.79 10.89 -37.48
C VAL A 387 13.21 10.56 -37.94
N ALA A 388 13.61 10.96 -39.14
CA ALA A 388 14.95 10.71 -39.68
C ALA A 388 16.04 11.33 -38.78
N ILE A 389 15.86 12.59 -38.37
CA ILE A 389 16.77 13.29 -37.46
C ILE A 389 16.80 12.60 -36.09
N TYR A 390 15.66 12.17 -35.57
CA TYR A 390 15.60 11.45 -34.30
C TYR A 390 16.34 10.10 -34.34
N LEU A 391 16.15 9.32 -35.42
CA LEU A 391 16.86 8.07 -35.61
C LEU A 391 18.37 8.29 -35.74
N ASN A 392 18.78 9.32 -36.49
CA ASN A 392 20.20 9.70 -36.58
C ASN A 392 20.77 10.12 -35.22
N TYR A 393 20.01 10.88 -34.42
CA TYR A 393 20.39 11.22 -33.05
C TYR A 393 20.64 9.97 -32.19
N LEU A 394 19.78 8.96 -32.31
CA LEU A 394 19.98 7.67 -31.61
C LEU A 394 21.22 6.93 -32.11
N ILE A 395 21.46 6.93 -33.43
CA ILE A 395 22.64 6.29 -34.04
C ILE A 395 23.93 6.95 -33.52
N GLN A 396 24.01 8.28 -33.55
CA GLN A 396 25.16 9.03 -33.04
C GLN A 396 25.37 8.83 -31.52
N SER A 397 24.28 8.55 -30.79
CA SER A 397 24.34 8.23 -29.35
C SER A 397 24.82 6.79 -29.07
N GLY A 398 25.13 5.99 -30.09
CA GLY A 398 25.69 4.65 -29.94
C GLY A 398 24.74 3.60 -29.34
N VAL A 399 23.43 3.77 -29.52
CA VAL A 399 22.43 2.84 -28.98
C VAL A 399 22.52 1.44 -29.63
N SER A 400 21.88 0.42 -29.04
CA SER A 400 21.80 -0.90 -29.69
C SER A 400 20.82 -0.90 -30.86
N THR A 401 21.03 -1.79 -31.83
CA THR A 401 20.08 -2.02 -32.95
C THR A 401 18.67 -2.35 -32.45
N ALA A 402 18.55 -3.04 -31.32
CA ALA A 402 17.27 -3.33 -30.68
C ALA A 402 16.54 -2.08 -30.17
N VAL A 403 17.27 -1.06 -29.70
CA VAL A 403 16.73 0.23 -29.29
C VAL A 403 16.30 1.04 -30.51
N LEU A 404 17.13 1.08 -31.57
CA LEU A 404 16.83 1.77 -32.81
C LEU A 404 15.54 1.22 -33.46
N ASN A 405 15.45 -0.09 -33.62
CA ASN A 405 14.26 -0.76 -34.15
C ASN A 405 13.02 -0.50 -33.29
N ALA A 406 13.17 -0.55 -31.96
CA ALA A 406 12.05 -0.31 -31.06
C ALA A 406 11.53 1.13 -31.13
N ALA A 407 12.42 2.10 -31.30
CA ALA A 407 12.05 3.49 -31.53
C ALA A 407 11.27 3.63 -32.83
N TYR A 408 11.82 3.15 -33.96
CA TYR A 408 11.17 3.18 -35.28
C TYR A 408 9.76 2.56 -35.23
N TYR A 409 9.64 1.30 -34.78
CA TYR A 409 8.34 0.62 -34.76
C TYR A 409 7.36 1.19 -33.74
N SER A 410 7.83 1.85 -32.68
CA SER A 410 6.95 2.52 -31.73
C SER A 410 6.31 3.78 -32.32
N ILE A 411 7.06 4.55 -33.11
CA ILE A 411 6.55 5.73 -33.81
C ILE A 411 5.57 5.29 -34.89
N LYS A 412 5.92 4.26 -35.67
CA LYS A 412 5.02 3.63 -36.64
C LYS A 412 3.71 3.18 -36.01
N TRP A 413 3.80 2.41 -34.92
CA TRP A 413 2.63 1.90 -34.23
C TRP A 413 1.69 3.01 -33.73
N GLU A 414 2.23 4.10 -33.19
CA GLU A 414 1.37 5.21 -32.70
C GLU A 414 0.79 6.04 -33.86
N HIS A 415 1.47 6.14 -35.00
CA HIS A 415 0.92 6.72 -36.22
C HIS A 415 -0.23 5.86 -36.80
N ASP A 416 0.02 4.57 -36.98
CA ASP A 416 -0.96 3.59 -37.47
C ASP A 416 -2.19 3.55 -36.56
N LEU A 417 -1.98 3.59 -35.24
CA LEU A 417 -3.04 3.52 -34.26
C LEU A 417 -3.93 4.78 -34.25
N ASN A 418 -3.39 5.94 -34.65
CA ASN A 418 -4.17 7.17 -34.86
C ASN A 418 -4.65 7.33 -36.33
N LEU A 419 -4.38 6.33 -37.18
CA LEU A 419 -4.75 6.27 -38.60
C LEU A 419 -4.26 7.51 -39.38
N TYR A 420 -3.07 7.99 -39.05
CA TYR A 420 -2.37 8.94 -39.92
C TYR A 420 -1.76 8.21 -41.11
N ASP A 421 -1.54 8.92 -42.22
CA ASP A 421 -0.75 8.39 -43.33
C ASP A 421 0.59 7.87 -42.81
N SER A 422 0.97 6.66 -43.23
CA SER A 422 2.17 5.99 -42.76
C SER A 422 3.40 6.70 -43.32
N ILE A 423 3.84 7.71 -42.58
CA ILE A 423 5.06 8.49 -42.84
C ILE A 423 6.31 7.59 -42.89
N LEU A 424 6.21 6.38 -42.32
CA LEU A 424 7.30 5.40 -42.26
C LEU A 424 7.34 4.44 -43.46
N ASN A 425 6.46 4.59 -44.45
CA ASN A 425 6.64 3.98 -45.77
C ASN A 425 7.56 4.85 -46.67
N ASP A 426 8.07 5.96 -46.14
CA ASP A 426 9.01 6.82 -46.85
C ASP A 426 10.39 6.17 -46.96
N LYS A 427 10.93 6.16 -48.19
CA LYS A 427 12.20 5.52 -48.54
C LYS A 427 13.39 6.07 -47.74
N LEU A 428 13.35 7.35 -47.33
CA LEU A 428 14.39 7.95 -46.51
C LEU A 428 14.50 7.25 -45.15
N LEU A 429 13.38 6.93 -44.51
CA LEU A 429 13.37 6.31 -43.19
C LEU A 429 13.83 4.85 -43.22
N GLU A 430 13.53 4.13 -44.31
CA GLU A 430 14.07 2.79 -44.56
C GLU A 430 15.60 2.85 -44.70
N MET A 431 16.12 3.77 -45.52
CA MET A 431 17.57 3.95 -45.71
C MET A 431 18.28 4.32 -44.40
N VAL A 432 17.70 5.22 -43.59
CA VAL A 432 18.25 5.63 -42.29
C VAL A 432 18.25 4.46 -41.31
N LEU A 433 17.17 3.66 -41.27
CA LEU A 433 17.09 2.49 -40.39
C LEU A 433 18.11 1.42 -40.78
N GLU A 434 18.21 1.08 -42.07
CA GLU A 434 19.20 0.11 -42.56
C GLU A 434 20.63 0.58 -42.31
N GLY A 435 20.93 1.85 -42.60
CA GLY A 435 22.23 2.45 -42.34
C GLY A 435 22.59 2.40 -40.85
N GLY A 436 21.65 2.78 -39.98
CA GLY A 436 21.81 2.69 -38.53
C GLY A 436 22.03 1.29 -38.02
N ILE A 437 21.31 0.30 -38.56
CA ILE A 437 21.52 -1.11 -38.20
C ILE A 437 22.94 -1.55 -38.57
N ARG A 438 23.44 -1.21 -39.77
CA ARG A 438 24.81 -1.57 -40.19
C ARG A 438 25.86 -0.92 -39.30
N LEU A 439 25.71 0.36 -38.97
CA LEU A 439 26.67 1.10 -38.15
C LEU A 439 26.70 0.62 -36.68
N LEU A 440 25.56 0.20 -36.13
CA LEU A 440 25.43 -0.16 -34.71
C LEU A 440 25.56 -1.67 -34.42
N SER A 441 25.61 -2.50 -35.47
CA SER A 441 25.63 -3.97 -35.30
C SER A 441 26.92 -4.43 -34.63
N LYS A 442 26.77 -5.29 -33.61
CA LYS A 442 27.86 -5.93 -32.86
C LYS A 442 27.62 -7.44 -32.78
N PRO A 443 28.67 -8.28 -32.65
CA PRO A 443 28.53 -9.72 -32.45
C PRO A 443 27.62 -10.05 -31.26
N LEU A 444 26.69 -10.98 -31.43
CA LEU A 444 25.76 -11.38 -30.37
C LEU A 444 26.48 -12.23 -29.32
N LYS A 445 26.63 -11.72 -28.09
CA LYS A 445 27.05 -12.53 -26.93
C LYS A 445 25.84 -13.23 -26.32
N ARG A 446 25.74 -14.55 -26.52
CA ARG A 446 24.70 -15.40 -25.90
C ARG A 446 25.18 -15.87 -24.52
N LYS A 447 24.24 -16.11 -23.60
CA LYS A 447 24.55 -16.74 -22.30
C LYS A 447 24.95 -18.20 -22.53
N GLU A 448 25.89 -18.70 -21.72
CA GLU A 448 26.26 -20.12 -21.72
C GLU A 448 25.09 -20.98 -21.23
N PRO A 449 24.90 -22.17 -21.80
CA PRO A 449 23.84 -23.08 -21.39
C PRO A 449 24.13 -23.67 -20.00
N ILE A 450 23.07 -23.92 -19.22
CA ILE A 450 23.19 -24.73 -18.01
C ILE A 450 23.53 -26.15 -18.43
N THR A 451 24.54 -26.76 -17.81
CA THR A 451 24.92 -28.16 -18.06
C THR A 451 24.34 -29.08 -16.99
N PRO A 452 24.19 -30.39 -17.27
CA PRO A 452 23.78 -31.37 -16.26
C PRO A 452 24.67 -31.35 -15.00
N THR A 453 25.96 -31.06 -15.17
CA THR A 453 26.93 -30.95 -14.06
C THR A 453 26.61 -29.77 -13.14
N ILE A 454 26.25 -28.62 -13.72
CA ILE A 454 25.80 -27.43 -12.97
C ILE A 454 24.46 -27.71 -12.29
N LEU A 455 23.54 -28.43 -12.95
CA LEU A 455 22.26 -28.78 -12.37
C LEU A 455 22.41 -29.70 -11.14
N LYS A 456 23.29 -30.70 -11.23
CA LYS A 456 23.63 -31.59 -10.10
C LYS A 456 24.23 -30.82 -8.91
N SER A 457 25.10 -29.83 -9.16
CA SER A 457 25.69 -29.04 -8.07
C SER A 457 24.67 -28.11 -7.39
N ILE A 458 23.69 -27.57 -8.15
CA ILE A 458 22.56 -26.82 -7.59
C ILE A 458 21.73 -27.74 -6.68
N ILE A 459 21.34 -28.92 -7.15
CA ILE A 459 20.54 -29.86 -6.37
C ILE A 459 21.27 -30.26 -5.09
N ALA A 460 22.55 -30.66 -5.18
CA ALA A 460 23.35 -31.04 -4.03
C ALA A 460 23.50 -29.92 -2.97
N LYS A 461 23.33 -28.66 -3.36
CA LYS A 461 23.37 -27.51 -2.45
C LYS A 461 22.03 -27.24 -1.76
N PHE A 462 20.92 -27.38 -2.48
CA PHE A 462 19.59 -26.99 -1.99
C PHE A 462 18.76 -28.15 -1.41
N ASP A 463 19.15 -29.39 -1.66
CA ASP A 463 18.47 -30.60 -1.16
C ASP A 463 18.79 -30.92 0.31
N LYS A 464 19.86 -30.36 0.88
CA LYS A 464 20.39 -30.78 2.20
C LYS A 464 19.63 -30.27 3.44
N ASN A 465 18.66 -29.38 3.30
CA ASN A 465 18.15 -28.59 4.43
C ASN A 465 16.67 -28.84 4.78
N ASP A 466 16.02 -29.88 4.25
CA ASP A 466 14.59 -30.23 4.48
C ASP A 466 13.66 -29.00 4.47
N ASN A 467 13.97 -28.00 3.63
CA ASN A 467 13.22 -26.77 3.56
C ASN A 467 12.50 -26.67 2.21
N LEU A 468 11.19 -26.39 2.29
CA LEU A 468 10.31 -26.23 1.13
C LEU A 468 10.86 -25.23 0.08
N PRO A 469 11.51 -24.11 0.45
CA PRO A 469 12.09 -23.20 -0.54
C PRO A 469 13.21 -23.84 -1.39
N GLY A 470 14.07 -24.67 -0.78
CA GLY A 470 15.16 -25.37 -1.45
C GLY A 470 14.64 -26.41 -2.43
N LEU A 471 13.69 -27.24 -2.00
CA LEU A 471 13.03 -28.22 -2.86
C LEU A 471 12.31 -27.58 -4.04
N ARG A 472 11.66 -26.42 -3.83
CA ARG A 472 11.04 -25.64 -4.91
C ARG A 472 12.06 -25.18 -5.95
N ILE A 473 13.24 -24.70 -5.52
CA ILE A 473 14.32 -24.28 -6.44
C ILE A 473 14.80 -25.49 -7.26
N CYS A 474 15.02 -26.64 -6.62
CA CYS A 474 15.42 -27.87 -7.31
C CYS A 474 14.38 -28.27 -8.36
N ALA A 475 13.09 -28.33 -7.99
CA ALA A 475 12.00 -28.68 -8.90
C ALA A 475 11.90 -27.71 -10.08
N MET A 476 11.96 -26.39 -9.85
CA MET A 476 11.91 -25.40 -10.93
C MET A 476 13.08 -25.52 -11.90
N MET A 477 14.29 -25.77 -11.41
CA MET A 477 15.49 -25.93 -12.25
C MET A 477 15.43 -27.22 -13.07
N LEU A 478 14.98 -28.32 -12.47
CA LEU A 478 14.80 -29.61 -13.14
C LEU A 478 13.73 -29.53 -14.24
N LEU A 479 12.56 -28.96 -13.93
CA LEU A 479 11.48 -28.76 -14.88
C LEU A 479 11.88 -27.80 -16.01
N GLY A 480 12.58 -26.71 -15.68
CA GLY A 480 13.06 -25.75 -16.66
C GLY A 480 14.10 -26.32 -17.61
N PHE A 481 15.02 -27.12 -17.08
CA PHE A 481 16.06 -27.78 -17.85
C PHE A 481 15.50 -28.89 -18.75
N SER A 482 14.66 -29.78 -18.20
CA SER A 482 14.08 -30.90 -18.95
C SER A 482 13.12 -30.44 -20.04
N GLY A 483 12.27 -29.44 -19.76
CA GLY A 483 11.28 -28.94 -20.72
C GLY A 483 11.77 -27.83 -21.64
N PHE A 484 13.01 -27.38 -21.51
CA PHE A 484 13.51 -26.17 -22.19
C PHE A 484 12.58 -24.97 -22.03
N LEU A 485 11.94 -24.90 -20.85
CA LEU A 485 10.87 -23.95 -20.59
C LEU A 485 11.42 -22.56 -20.36
N ARG A 486 10.73 -21.58 -20.94
CA ARG A 486 10.98 -20.18 -20.60
C ARG A 486 10.51 -19.93 -19.19
N TYR A 487 11.13 -18.95 -18.53
CA TYR A 487 10.70 -18.51 -17.21
C TYR A 487 9.19 -18.24 -17.13
N ASP A 488 8.63 -17.53 -18.11
CA ASP A 488 7.19 -17.23 -18.14
C ASP A 488 6.33 -18.50 -18.25
N GLU A 489 6.81 -19.56 -18.90
CA GLU A 489 6.11 -20.83 -18.99
C GLU A 489 6.16 -21.54 -17.62
N LEU A 490 7.35 -21.64 -17.00
CA LEU A 490 7.54 -22.23 -15.66
C LEU A 490 6.73 -21.53 -14.57
N ALA A 491 6.72 -20.19 -14.58
CA ALA A 491 6.08 -19.39 -13.55
C ALA A 491 4.55 -19.51 -13.55
N HIS A 492 3.95 -20.01 -14.63
CA HIS A 492 2.49 -20.15 -14.78
C HIS A 492 2.01 -21.60 -14.73
N ILE A 493 2.90 -22.59 -14.57
CA ILE A 493 2.51 -23.98 -14.35
C ILE A 493 1.70 -24.07 -13.05
N ARG A 494 0.53 -24.71 -13.13
CA ARG A 494 -0.33 -25.03 -11.98
C ARG A 494 -0.28 -26.54 -11.71
N SER A 495 -0.70 -26.95 -10.52
CA SER A 495 -0.86 -28.38 -10.21
C SER A 495 -1.81 -29.08 -11.18
N SER A 496 -2.86 -28.40 -11.65
CA SER A 496 -3.81 -28.90 -12.64
C SER A 496 -3.20 -29.13 -14.03
N ASP A 497 -2.03 -28.55 -14.29
CA ASP A 497 -1.33 -28.71 -15.57
C ASP A 497 -0.38 -29.92 -15.53
N LEU A 498 -0.21 -30.56 -14.38
CA LEU A 498 0.65 -31.74 -14.17
C LEU A 498 -0.19 -33.01 -14.13
N THR A 499 0.19 -34.01 -14.92
CA THR A 499 -0.39 -35.36 -14.87
C THR A 499 0.72 -36.36 -14.62
N PHE A 500 0.66 -37.07 -13.50
CA PHE A 500 1.62 -38.11 -13.16
C PHE A 500 1.11 -39.43 -13.73
N ASN A 501 1.79 -39.95 -14.74
CA ASN A 501 1.55 -41.26 -15.31
C ASN A 501 2.58 -42.25 -14.75
N ASP A 502 2.31 -43.56 -14.84
CA ASP A 502 3.18 -44.60 -14.29
C ASP A 502 4.61 -44.57 -14.85
N SER A 503 4.80 -44.02 -16.05
CA SER A 503 6.09 -43.98 -16.75
C SER A 503 6.71 -42.59 -16.92
N HIS A 504 5.95 -41.51 -16.72
CA HIS A 504 6.40 -40.16 -17.04
C HIS A 504 5.54 -39.08 -16.36
N LEU A 505 6.09 -37.87 -16.25
CA LEU A 505 5.34 -36.68 -15.87
C LEU A 505 4.91 -35.93 -17.14
N GLN A 506 3.62 -35.69 -17.30
CA GLN A 506 3.08 -34.86 -18.37
C GLN A 506 2.78 -33.44 -17.85
N ILE A 507 3.16 -32.41 -18.63
CA ILE A 507 2.92 -31.00 -18.35
C ILE A 507 2.22 -30.33 -19.52
N ASN A 508 1.06 -29.72 -19.26
CA ASN A 508 0.28 -28.99 -20.26
C ASN A 508 0.53 -27.48 -20.17
N ILE A 509 1.18 -26.90 -21.18
CA ILE A 509 1.47 -25.47 -21.24
C ILE A 509 0.38 -24.76 -22.02
N GLN A 510 -0.45 -24.02 -21.31
CA GLN A 510 -1.61 -23.33 -21.87
C GLN A 510 -1.25 -22.13 -22.77
N LYS A 511 -0.04 -21.57 -22.62
CA LYS A 511 0.38 -20.36 -23.35
C LYS A 511 1.89 -20.31 -23.54
N SER A 512 2.34 -20.18 -24.78
CA SER A 512 3.74 -19.89 -25.11
C SER A 512 3.87 -18.60 -25.90
N LYS A 513 5.07 -18.02 -25.90
CA LYS A 513 5.41 -16.81 -26.69
C LYS A 513 5.20 -17.00 -28.20
N THR A 514 5.38 -18.22 -28.70
CA THR A 514 5.20 -18.58 -30.12
C THR A 514 3.79 -19.07 -30.43
N ASP A 515 2.98 -19.35 -29.42
CA ASP A 515 1.60 -19.82 -29.57
C ASP A 515 0.63 -18.62 -29.57
N ARG A 516 0.53 -17.96 -30.73
CA ARG A 516 -0.32 -16.77 -30.92
C ARG A 516 -1.82 -17.10 -30.80
N TYR A 517 -2.22 -18.36 -31.03
CA TYR A 517 -3.61 -18.79 -31.09
C TYR A 517 -4.06 -19.62 -29.87
N ARG A 518 -3.18 -19.85 -28.88
CA ARG A 518 -3.45 -20.60 -27.64
C ARG A 518 -3.87 -22.04 -27.89
N GLN A 519 -3.19 -22.72 -28.82
CA GLN A 519 -3.41 -24.13 -29.09
C GLN A 519 -2.86 -25.03 -27.97
N GLY A 520 -1.94 -24.50 -27.14
CA GLY A 520 -1.31 -25.22 -26.03
C GLY A 520 -0.29 -26.25 -26.51
N ASN A 521 0.67 -26.59 -25.65
CA ASN A 521 1.67 -27.63 -25.92
C ASN A 521 1.75 -28.60 -24.73
N THR A 522 1.80 -29.90 -25.03
CA THR A 522 1.97 -30.96 -24.02
C THR A 522 3.42 -31.46 -24.05
N PHE A 523 4.05 -31.57 -22.88
CA PHE A 523 5.40 -32.11 -22.72
C PHE A 523 5.37 -33.33 -21.80
N ASN A 524 6.07 -34.40 -22.20
CA ASN A 524 6.20 -35.64 -21.43
C ASN A 524 7.66 -35.77 -20.95
N PHE A 525 7.86 -35.98 -19.66
CA PHE A 525 9.15 -35.99 -18.95
C PHE A 525 9.47 -37.31 -18.30
#